data_AF-A0A939ZI04-F1
#
_entry.id   AF-A0A939ZI04-F1
#
_cell.length_a   1.000
_cell.length_b   1.000
_cell.length_c   1.000
_cell.angle_alpha   90.00
_cell.angle_beta   90.00
_cell.angle_gamma   90.00
#
_symmetry.space_group_name_H-M   'P 1'
#
loop_
_entity.id
_entity.type
_entity.pdbx_description
1 polymer ?
#
loop_
_entity_poly.entity_id
_entity_poly.type
_entity_poly.pdbx_seq_one_letter_code
_entity_poly.pdbx_strand_id
1 'polypeptide(L)'
;MSSFKNCLKRAKKRPGLFAFVALMTLVFTVLEQYNSWTRQYAYFSTFKGFDYIAFLNDIANRFLAFFKTPRVAALTLGAAALLLFAGCVILGLVFSGFFNQLSGATFDKPRRRGEYRVGIGRYTFKLALYFFITIILTLVVVAAVLYSAIPAIMSVKLFFLGSAGMLLPMILMCVVSLVAAFFALTFFTLYITYLIPSLIYFRRGGVGVAFRMVNGYCWYLMPRTLLYLLVSGGIRVLLWAIHYGLASRGAAMCIMVATWMLRTIVNYLYVYFVFDMFSAMKGDMFDSD
;
A
#
# COMPACT_ATOMS: atom_id res chain seq x y z
N MET A 1 -5.89 -6.37 -22.31
CA MET A 1 -7.22 -5.87 -22.74
C MET A 1 -8.39 -6.79 -22.33
N SER A 2 -8.22 -8.12 -22.26
CA SER A 2 -9.24 -9.07 -21.75
C SER A 2 -9.58 -8.89 -20.26
N SER A 3 -8.59 -8.59 -19.42
CA SER A 3 -8.79 -8.46 -17.96
C SER A 3 -9.70 -7.27 -17.55
N PHE A 4 -9.61 -6.12 -18.24
CA PHE A 4 -10.47 -4.95 -17.95
C PHE A 4 -11.95 -5.21 -18.33
N LYS A 5 -12.19 -5.81 -19.50
CA LYS A 5 -13.55 -6.21 -19.94
C LYS A 5 -14.15 -7.27 -18.99
N ASN A 6 -13.32 -8.21 -18.52
CA ASN A 6 -13.75 -9.23 -17.56
C ASN A 6 -14.03 -8.62 -16.17
N CYS A 7 -13.22 -7.65 -15.73
CA CYS A 7 -13.43 -6.92 -14.49
C CYS A 7 -14.76 -6.15 -14.49
N LEU A 8 -15.08 -5.44 -15.58
CA LEU A 8 -16.38 -4.74 -15.76
C LEU A 8 -17.56 -5.71 -15.79
N LYS A 9 -17.44 -6.84 -16.53
CA LYS A 9 -18.48 -7.88 -16.56
C LYS A 9 -18.70 -8.48 -15.16
N ARG A 10 -17.65 -8.73 -14.39
CA ARG A 10 -17.76 -9.29 -13.04
C ARG A 10 -18.21 -8.26 -12.00
N ALA A 11 -17.87 -6.98 -12.17
CA ALA A 11 -18.44 -5.87 -11.36
C ALA A 11 -19.97 -5.80 -11.52
N LYS A 12 -20.48 -5.99 -12.74
CA LYS A 12 -21.94 -6.10 -13.00
C LYS A 12 -22.55 -7.36 -12.37
N LYS A 13 -21.83 -8.49 -12.37
CA LYS A 13 -22.32 -9.76 -11.77
C LYS A 13 -22.33 -9.76 -10.24
N ARG A 14 -21.41 -9.05 -9.58
CA ARG A 14 -21.31 -8.96 -8.10
C ARG A 14 -21.04 -7.51 -7.66
N PRO A 15 -22.03 -6.61 -7.73
CA PRO A 15 -21.84 -5.19 -7.40
C PRO A 15 -21.42 -4.95 -5.95
N GLY A 16 -21.76 -5.89 -5.04
CA GLY A 16 -21.34 -5.82 -3.63
C GLY A 16 -19.82 -5.79 -3.42
N LEU A 17 -19.03 -6.42 -4.31
CA LEU A 17 -17.56 -6.36 -4.23
C LEU A 17 -17.03 -4.97 -4.57
N PHE A 18 -17.58 -4.34 -5.60
CA PHE A 18 -17.24 -2.97 -5.97
C PHE A 18 -17.68 -1.98 -4.87
N ALA A 19 -18.90 -2.12 -4.37
CA ALA A 19 -19.43 -1.29 -3.28
C ALA A 19 -18.56 -1.37 -2.02
N PHE A 20 -18.05 -2.56 -1.68
CA PHE A 20 -17.14 -2.73 -0.55
C PHE A 20 -15.81 -1.99 -0.76
N VAL A 21 -15.18 -2.12 -1.94
CA VAL A 21 -13.95 -1.39 -2.26
C VAL A 21 -14.19 0.12 -2.26
N ALA A 22 -15.32 0.57 -2.77
CA ALA A 22 -15.72 1.97 -2.75
C ALA A 22 -15.87 2.48 -1.30
N LEU A 23 -16.59 1.76 -0.44
CA LEU A 23 -16.77 2.12 0.97
C LEU A 23 -15.42 2.19 1.70
N MET A 24 -14.57 1.18 1.56
CA MET A 24 -13.26 1.18 2.22
C MET A 24 -12.36 2.29 1.71
N THR A 25 -12.36 2.54 0.39
CA THR A 25 -11.60 3.65 -0.19
C THR A 25 -12.11 5.01 0.30
N LEU A 26 -13.42 5.14 0.53
CA LEU A 26 -14.00 6.36 1.11
C LEU A 26 -13.47 6.57 2.53
N VAL A 27 -13.56 5.55 3.39
CA VAL A 27 -13.06 5.60 4.77
C VAL A 27 -11.58 6.00 4.80
N PHE A 28 -10.73 5.37 3.99
CA PHE A 28 -9.31 5.71 3.93
C PHE A 28 -9.06 7.12 3.40
N THR A 29 -9.84 7.58 2.41
CA THR A 29 -9.69 8.95 1.86
C THR A 29 -10.10 10.01 2.89
N VAL A 30 -11.17 9.76 3.66
CA VAL A 30 -11.60 10.63 4.76
C VAL A 30 -10.53 10.65 5.86
N LEU A 31 -10.05 9.48 6.32
CA LEU A 31 -8.99 9.39 7.32
C LEU A 31 -7.73 10.13 6.86
N GLU A 32 -7.34 10.00 5.60
CA GLU A 32 -6.18 10.68 5.03
C GLU A 32 -6.34 12.20 5.00
N GLN A 33 -7.53 12.72 4.68
CA GLN A 33 -7.81 14.17 4.62
C GLN A 33 -7.85 14.84 5.99
N TYR A 34 -8.29 14.12 7.02
CA TYR A 34 -8.36 14.62 8.40
C TYR A 34 -7.12 14.28 9.23
N ASN A 35 -6.20 13.47 8.70
CA ASN A 35 -4.94 13.17 9.38
C ASN A 35 -4.04 14.41 9.42
N SER A 36 -3.69 14.84 10.63
CA SER A 36 -2.79 15.96 10.89
C SER A 36 -1.41 15.80 10.26
N TRP A 37 -0.89 14.57 10.17
CA TRP A 37 0.40 14.30 9.53
C TRP A 37 0.38 14.54 8.03
N THR A 38 -0.67 14.09 7.34
CA THR A 38 -0.87 14.39 5.92
C THR A 38 -0.94 15.89 5.72
N ARG A 39 -1.65 16.61 6.61
CA ARG A 39 -1.72 18.07 6.57
C ARG A 39 -0.42 18.79 6.96
N GLN A 40 0.53 18.15 7.62
CA GLN A 40 1.77 18.83 7.99
C GLN A 40 2.85 18.62 6.93
N TYR A 41 2.94 17.41 6.39
CA TYR A 41 4.07 16.97 5.58
C TYR A 41 3.74 16.69 4.11
N ALA A 42 2.47 16.48 3.75
CA ALA A 42 2.10 16.17 2.36
C ALA A 42 1.84 17.42 1.49
N TYR A 43 1.90 18.62 2.06
CA TYR A 43 1.70 19.85 1.31
C TYR A 43 2.98 20.31 0.59
N PHE A 44 2.83 20.70 -0.68
CA PHE A 44 3.92 21.22 -1.51
C PHE A 44 4.52 22.55 -0.97
N SER A 45 3.76 23.35 -0.22
CA SER A 45 4.29 24.52 0.50
C SER A 45 5.37 24.15 1.50
N THR A 46 5.19 23.03 2.19
CA THR A 46 6.18 22.51 3.13
C THR A 46 7.47 22.14 2.40
N PHE A 47 7.38 21.58 1.19
CA PHE A 47 8.53 21.15 0.37
C PHE A 47 9.46 22.29 -0.07
N LYS A 48 8.96 23.49 -0.38
CA LYS A 48 9.78 24.61 -0.86
C LYS A 48 10.79 25.15 0.18
N GLY A 49 10.59 24.85 1.46
CA GLY A 49 11.52 25.19 2.55
C GLY A 49 11.88 24.00 3.43
N PHE A 50 11.62 22.77 2.97
CA PHE A 50 11.80 21.57 3.78
C PHE A 50 13.28 21.21 3.92
N ASP A 51 13.85 21.43 5.10
CA ASP A 51 15.13 20.82 5.42
C ASP A 51 14.92 19.36 5.83
N TYR A 52 15.05 18.47 4.85
CA TYR A 52 14.95 17.03 5.05
C TYR A 52 15.91 16.49 6.12
N ILE A 53 17.11 17.07 6.24
CA ILE A 53 18.10 16.64 7.24
C ILE A 53 17.65 17.08 8.63
N ALA A 54 17.17 18.31 8.76
CA ALA A 54 16.61 18.80 10.02
C ALA A 54 15.38 17.98 10.44
N PHE A 55 14.53 17.57 9.49
CA PHE A 55 13.39 16.69 9.74
C PHE A 55 13.81 15.30 10.23
N LEU A 56 14.79 14.68 9.57
CA LEU A 56 15.33 13.39 10.02
C LEU A 56 15.96 13.50 11.41
N ASN A 57 16.69 14.58 11.68
CA ASN A 57 17.27 14.85 12.99
C ASN A 57 16.19 15.08 14.06
N ASP A 58 15.10 15.80 13.75
CA ASP A 58 13.97 15.98 14.67
C ASP A 58 13.31 14.64 15.00
N ILE A 59 13.08 13.78 14.00
CA ILE A 59 12.58 12.42 14.21
C ILE A 59 13.53 11.62 15.09
N ALA A 60 14.83 11.60 14.76
CA ALA A 60 15.84 10.86 15.53
C ALA A 60 15.90 11.34 16.98
N ASN A 61 15.87 12.65 17.21
CA ASN A 61 15.87 13.25 18.54
C ASN A 61 14.61 12.91 19.34
N ARG A 62 13.44 12.87 18.71
CA ARG A 62 12.19 12.41 19.35
C ARG A 62 12.27 10.94 19.74
N PHE A 63 12.81 10.08 18.87
CA PHE A 63 13.04 8.67 19.20
C PHE A 63 14.02 8.51 20.37
N LEU A 64 15.15 9.21 20.34
CA LEU A 64 16.12 9.20 21.43
C LEU A 64 15.50 9.68 22.74
N ALA A 65 14.76 10.79 22.72
CA ALA A 65 14.07 11.33 23.89
C ALA A 65 13.04 10.35 24.46
N PHE A 66 12.31 9.64 23.60
CA PHE A 66 11.35 8.61 24.00
C PHE A 66 12.03 7.43 24.72
N PHE A 67 13.18 6.97 24.24
CA PHE A 67 13.93 5.86 24.84
C PHE A 67 14.72 6.23 26.10
N LYS A 68 14.84 7.53 26.46
CA LYS A 68 15.50 7.94 27.73
C LYS A 68 14.84 7.35 28.97
N THR A 69 13.55 7.03 28.91
CA THR A 69 12.81 6.46 30.05
C THR A 69 12.34 5.04 29.71
N PRO A 70 13.18 4.00 29.88
CA PRO A 70 12.96 2.68 29.28
C PRO A 70 11.67 2.00 29.75
N ARG A 71 11.25 2.21 31.00
CA ARG A 71 10.00 1.65 31.53
C ARG A 71 8.76 2.27 30.88
N VAL A 72 8.74 3.60 30.75
CA VAL A 72 7.61 4.31 30.11
C VAL A 72 7.58 4.00 28.61
N ALA A 73 8.74 3.94 27.96
CA ALA A 73 8.87 3.54 26.56
C ALA A 73 8.35 2.11 26.32
N ALA A 74 8.71 1.15 27.17
CA ALA A 74 8.24 -0.23 27.05
C ALA A 74 6.71 -0.34 27.22
N LEU A 75 6.14 0.34 28.22
CA LEU A 75 4.69 0.33 28.45
C LEU A 75 3.92 0.98 27.29
N THR A 76 4.40 2.12 26.79
CA THR A 76 3.76 2.83 25.67
C THR A 76 3.88 2.05 24.35
N LEU A 77 5.03 1.42 24.07
CA LEU A 77 5.19 0.52 22.93
C LEU A 77 4.30 -0.72 23.04
N GLY A 78 4.20 -1.33 24.22
CA GLY A 78 3.30 -2.46 24.47
C GLY A 78 1.83 -2.10 24.24
N ALA A 79 1.38 -0.95 24.78
CA ALA A 79 0.03 -0.46 24.57
C ALA A 79 -0.24 -0.13 23.09
N ALA A 80 0.71 0.52 22.40
CA ALA A 80 0.58 0.83 20.98
C ALA A 80 0.53 -0.45 20.12
N ALA A 81 1.34 -1.46 20.42
CA ALA A 81 1.32 -2.74 19.72
C ALA A 81 -0.01 -3.49 19.92
N LEU A 82 -0.59 -3.45 21.14
CA LEU A 82 -1.90 -4.03 21.43
C LEU A 82 -3.03 -3.30 20.67
N LEU A 83 -3.03 -1.97 20.67
CA LEU A 83 -4.01 -1.17 19.92
C LEU A 83 -3.89 -1.42 18.41
N LEU A 84 -2.65 -1.51 17.89
CA LEU A 84 -2.39 -1.85 16.50
C LEU A 84 -2.93 -3.24 16.17
N PHE A 85 -2.65 -4.24 17.01
CA PHE A 85 -3.14 -5.60 16.83
C PHE A 85 -4.68 -5.66 16.87
N ALA A 86 -5.32 -4.95 17.80
CA ALA A 86 -6.77 -4.84 17.87
C ALA A 86 -7.36 -4.23 16.57
N GLY A 87 -6.74 -3.16 16.05
CA GLY A 87 -7.09 -2.59 14.75
C GLY A 87 -6.95 -3.60 13.60
N CYS A 88 -5.87 -4.38 13.59
CA CYS A 88 -5.64 -5.44 12.60
C CYS A 88 -6.69 -6.56 12.70
N VAL A 89 -7.17 -6.90 13.89
CA VAL A 89 -8.27 -7.87 14.07
C VAL A 89 -9.56 -7.33 13.46
N ILE A 90 -9.88 -6.05 13.67
CA ILE A 90 -11.05 -5.41 13.05
C ILE A 90 -10.93 -5.44 11.52
N LEU A 91 -9.76 -5.09 10.97
CA LEU A 91 -9.50 -5.18 9.54
C LEU A 91 -9.61 -6.63 9.05
N GLY A 92 -9.05 -7.59 9.80
CA GLY A 92 -9.15 -9.02 9.50
C GLY A 92 -10.60 -9.49 9.40
N LEU A 93 -11.46 -9.07 10.34
CA LEU A 93 -12.90 -9.36 10.34
C LEU A 93 -13.57 -8.78 9.08
N VAL A 94 -13.36 -7.49 8.79
CA VAL A 94 -13.98 -6.77 7.68
C VAL A 94 -13.55 -7.34 6.31
N PHE A 95 -12.26 -7.62 6.13
CA PHE A 95 -11.70 -8.08 4.86
C PHE A 95 -11.82 -9.60 4.64
N SER A 96 -11.94 -10.42 5.69
CA SER A 96 -12.05 -11.88 5.55
C SER A 96 -13.25 -12.33 4.73
N GLY A 97 -14.42 -11.75 4.97
CA GLY A 97 -15.62 -12.05 4.20
C GLY A 97 -15.55 -11.49 2.78
N PHE A 98 -14.93 -10.32 2.58
CA PHE A 98 -14.73 -9.72 1.26
C PHE A 98 -13.84 -10.60 0.38
N PHE A 99 -12.64 -10.96 0.85
CA PHE A 99 -11.73 -11.74 0.03
C PHE A 99 -12.19 -13.18 -0.20
N ASN A 100 -13.00 -13.75 0.70
CA ASN A 100 -13.64 -15.04 0.45
C ASN A 100 -14.67 -14.96 -0.69
N GLN A 101 -15.48 -13.90 -0.74
CA GLN A 101 -16.40 -13.67 -1.86
C GLN A 101 -15.68 -13.37 -3.17
N LEU A 102 -14.56 -12.63 -3.09
CA LEU A 102 -13.73 -12.30 -4.25
C LEU A 102 -13.09 -13.55 -4.83
N SER A 103 -12.50 -14.41 -4.00
CA SER A 103 -11.95 -15.70 -4.47
C SER A 103 -13.05 -16.57 -5.08
N GLY A 104 -14.22 -16.68 -4.44
CA GLY A 104 -15.36 -17.39 -5.04
C GLY A 104 -15.77 -16.85 -6.40
N ALA A 105 -15.66 -15.54 -6.62
CA ALA A 105 -15.97 -14.90 -7.90
C ALA A 105 -14.90 -15.11 -8.98
N THR A 106 -13.62 -15.20 -8.60
CA THR A 106 -12.52 -15.41 -9.55
C THR A 106 -12.35 -16.87 -9.95
N PHE A 107 -12.64 -17.81 -9.04
CA PHE A 107 -12.62 -19.26 -9.28
C PHE A 107 -13.97 -19.81 -9.80
N ASP A 108 -14.83 -18.94 -10.37
CA ASP A 108 -16.15 -19.26 -10.95
C ASP A 108 -17.05 -20.16 -10.08
N LYS A 109 -16.97 -20.02 -8.75
CA LYS A 109 -17.84 -20.77 -7.82
C LYS A 109 -19.24 -20.16 -7.80
N PRO A 110 -20.31 -20.99 -7.76
CA PRO A 110 -21.68 -20.50 -7.67
C PRO A 110 -21.87 -19.73 -6.37
N ARG A 111 -22.59 -18.61 -6.44
CA ARG A 111 -22.83 -17.72 -5.29
C ARG A 111 -23.67 -18.46 -4.24
N ARG A 112 -23.10 -18.72 -3.06
CA ARG A 112 -23.79 -19.30 -1.91
C ARG A 112 -24.19 -18.22 -0.90
N ARG A 113 -25.40 -18.33 -0.33
CA ARG A 113 -25.81 -17.49 0.80
C ARG A 113 -24.88 -17.76 1.99
N GLY A 114 -24.41 -16.70 2.65
CA GLY A 114 -23.54 -16.83 3.83
C GLY A 114 -22.03 -16.92 3.56
N GLU A 115 -21.55 -16.78 2.32
CA GLU A 115 -20.11 -16.78 1.99
C GLU A 115 -19.28 -15.79 2.84
N TYR A 116 -19.86 -14.65 3.21
CA TYR A 116 -19.19 -13.66 4.07
C TYR A 116 -18.90 -14.24 5.45
N ARG A 117 -19.91 -14.82 6.11
CA ARG A 117 -19.81 -15.38 7.47
C ARG A 117 -18.86 -16.57 7.51
N VAL A 118 -18.86 -17.40 6.46
CA VAL A 118 -17.89 -18.50 6.31
C VAL A 118 -16.46 -17.96 6.21
N GLY A 119 -16.26 -16.85 5.50
CA GLY A 119 -14.96 -16.18 5.41
C GLY A 119 -14.46 -15.69 6.77
N ILE A 120 -15.33 -15.08 7.58
CA ILE A 120 -15.02 -14.59 8.92
C ILE A 120 -14.48 -15.72 9.81
N GLY A 121 -15.23 -16.81 9.95
CA GLY A 121 -14.84 -17.89 10.84
C GLY A 121 -13.53 -18.58 10.43
N ARG A 122 -13.17 -18.53 9.14
CA ARG A 122 -12.03 -19.27 8.60
C ARG A 122 -10.74 -18.46 8.49
N TYR A 123 -10.82 -17.17 8.13
CA TYR A 123 -9.65 -16.39 7.73
C TYR A 123 -9.34 -15.17 8.59
N THR A 124 -10.20 -14.79 9.54
CA THR A 124 -10.02 -13.57 10.35
C THR A 124 -8.65 -13.49 11.01
N PHE A 125 -8.25 -14.52 11.77
CA PHE A 125 -6.98 -14.48 12.50
C PHE A 125 -5.76 -14.48 11.56
N LYS A 126 -5.82 -15.25 10.47
CA LYS A 126 -4.76 -15.26 9.45
C LYS A 126 -4.58 -13.89 8.80
N LEU A 127 -5.70 -13.24 8.46
CA LEU A 127 -5.67 -11.90 7.85
C LEU A 127 -5.28 -10.82 8.86
N ALA A 128 -5.69 -10.94 10.13
CA ALA A 128 -5.25 -10.04 11.19
C ALA A 128 -3.72 -10.09 11.37
N LEU A 129 -3.14 -11.29 11.45
CA LEU A 129 -1.68 -11.48 11.49
C LEU A 129 -1.00 -10.94 10.24
N TYR A 130 -1.58 -11.20 9.06
CA TYR A 130 -1.09 -10.65 7.80
C TYR A 130 -1.06 -9.12 7.82
N PHE A 131 -2.15 -8.45 8.24
CA PHE A 131 -2.18 -6.99 8.32
C PHE A 131 -1.18 -6.47 9.34
N PHE A 132 -1.07 -7.09 10.51
CA PHE A 132 -0.12 -6.70 11.55
C PHE A 132 1.34 -6.78 11.04
N ILE A 133 1.73 -7.91 10.46
CA ILE A 133 3.07 -8.09 9.89
C ILE A 133 3.30 -7.13 8.72
N THR A 134 2.30 -6.94 7.86
CA THR A 134 2.39 -6.03 6.71
C THR A 134 2.62 -4.59 7.16
N ILE A 135 1.94 -4.13 8.22
CA ILE A 135 2.16 -2.78 8.76
C ILE A 135 3.59 -2.63 9.28
N ILE A 136 4.08 -3.61 10.06
CA ILE A 136 5.45 -3.59 10.58
C ILE A 136 6.46 -3.57 9.42
N LEU A 137 6.31 -4.44 8.42
CA LEU A 137 7.19 -4.47 7.26
C LEU A 137 7.10 -3.18 6.44
N THR A 138 5.91 -2.57 6.33
CA THR A 138 5.73 -1.28 5.66
C THR A 138 6.53 -0.20 6.37
N LEU A 139 6.50 -0.15 7.72
CA LEU A 139 7.28 0.80 8.50
C LEU A 139 8.78 0.61 8.28
N VAL A 140 9.27 -0.64 8.27
CA VAL A 140 10.68 -0.97 7.99
C VAL A 140 11.08 -0.54 6.58
N VAL A 141 10.26 -0.84 5.57
CA VAL A 141 10.54 -0.47 4.17
C VAL A 141 10.53 1.05 4.00
N VAL A 142 9.58 1.77 4.60
CA VAL A 142 9.54 3.24 4.57
C VAL A 142 10.81 3.82 5.21
N ALA A 143 11.22 3.32 6.38
CA ALA A 143 12.45 3.76 7.04
C ALA A 143 13.69 3.49 6.17
N ALA A 144 13.78 2.31 5.55
CA ALA A 144 14.87 1.96 4.65
C ALA A 144 14.92 2.87 3.40
N VAL A 145 13.77 3.16 2.79
CA VAL A 145 13.67 4.08 1.65
C VAL A 145 14.07 5.49 2.04
N LEU A 146 13.61 6.01 3.19
CA LEU A 146 14.01 7.32 3.69
C LEU A 146 15.53 7.39 3.93
N TYR A 147 16.09 6.37 4.58
CA TYR A 147 17.53 6.32 4.82
C TYR A 147 18.34 6.25 3.51
N SER A 148 17.86 5.48 2.53
CA SER A 148 18.50 5.38 1.21
C SER A 148 18.51 6.70 0.42
N ALA A 149 17.61 7.64 0.74
CA ALA A 149 17.54 8.94 0.07
C ALA A 149 18.56 9.96 0.62
N ILE A 150 19.17 9.71 1.79
CA ILE A 150 20.12 10.63 2.44
C ILE A 150 21.30 11.00 1.51
N PRO A 151 22.00 10.06 0.86
CA PRO A 151 23.14 10.39 -0.01
C PRO A 151 22.75 11.25 -1.20
N ALA A 152 21.59 11.00 -1.82
CA ALA A 152 21.09 11.81 -2.94
C ALA A 152 20.75 13.24 -2.51
N ILE A 153 20.17 13.41 -1.33
CA ILE A 153 19.82 14.75 -0.82
C ILE A 153 21.08 15.54 -0.45
N MET A 154 22.07 14.88 0.15
CA MET A 154 23.36 15.48 0.47
C MET A 154 24.10 15.97 -0.78
N SER A 155 24.13 15.15 -1.84
CA SER A 155 24.79 15.53 -3.09
C SER A 155 24.10 16.71 -3.78
N VAL A 156 22.77 16.78 -3.73
CA VAL A 156 21.99 17.94 -4.22
C VAL A 156 22.34 19.20 -3.42
N LYS A 157 22.40 19.13 -2.09
CA LYS A 157 22.79 20.28 -1.25
C LYS A 157 24.20 20.76 -1.57
N LEU A 158 25.18 19.86 -1.70
CA LEU A 158 26.57 20.20 -2.02
C LEU A 158 26.72 20.85 -3.40
N PHE A 159 25.90 20.44 -4.37
CA PHE A 159 25.85 21.08 -5.68
C PHE A 159 25.33 22.53 -5.59
N PHE A 160 24.21 22.76 -4.87
CA PHE A 160 23.67 24.11 -4.66
C PHE A 160 24.58 25.03 -3.83
N LEU A 161 25.52 24.47 -3.07
CA LEU A 161 26.57 25.21 -2.36
C LEU A 161 27.75 25.62 -3.26
N GLY A 162 27.70 25.36 -4.57
CA GLY A 162 28.68 25.86 -5.55
C GLY A 162 29.89 24.96 -5.78
N SER A 163 29.85 23.70 -5.34
CA SER A 163 30.95 22.76 -5.59
C SER A 163 30.93 22.29 -7.06
N ALA A 164 31.82 22.85 -7.88
CA ALA A 164 31.86 22.69 -9.34
C ALA A 164 32.05 21.23 -9.84
N GLY A 165 32.46 20.29 -8.98
CA GLY A 165 32.61 18.86 -9.31
C GLY A 165 31.41 17.97 -8.96
N MET A 166 30.35 18.52 -8.37
CA MET A 166 29.28 17.70 -7.76
C MET A 166 28.13 17.33 -8.70
N LEU A 167 28.08 17.83 -9.93
CA LEU A 167 26.97 17.58 -10.85
C LEU A 167 26.81 16.09 -11.21
N LEU A 168 27.89 15.42 -11.61
CA LEU A 168 27.85 14.00 -11.98
C LEU A 168 27.55 13.10 -10.77
N PRO A 169 28.21 13.25 -9.60
CA PRO A 169 27.84 12.52 -8.38
C PRO A 169 26.40 12.76 -7.93
N MET A 170 25.89 14.00 -8.07
CA MET A 170 24.50 14.34 -7.75
C MET A 170 23.51 13.55 -8.61
N ILE A 171 23.67 13.60 -9.93
CA ILE A 171 22.79 12.86 -10.85
C ILE A 171 22.84 11.37 -10.57
N LEU A 172 24.05 10.81 -10.41
CA LEU A 172 24.23 9.39 -10.14
C LEU A 172 23.51 8.96 -8.86
N MET A 173 23.72 9.68 -7.74
CA MET A 173 23.10 9.33 -6.46
C MET A 173 21.58 9.48 -6.50
N CYS A 174 21.06 10.50 -7.18
CA CYS A 174 19.62 10.67 -7.39
C CYS A 174 19.02 9.51 -8.20
N VAL A 175 19.64 9.14 -9.32
CA VAL A 175 19.16 8.04 -10.17
C VAL A 175 19.20 6.71 -9.41
N VAL A 176 20.32 6.40 -8.75
CA VAL A 176 20.47 5.15 -7.98
C VAL A 176 19.45 5.08 -6.85
N SER A 177 19.27 6.16 -6.08
CA SER A 177 18.31 6.19 -4.97
C SER A 177 16.86 6.05 -5.46
N LEU A 178 16.52 6.70 -6.58
CA LEU A 178 15.19 6.63 -7.17
C LEU A 178 14.90 5.22 -7.71
N VAL A 179 15.86 4.62 -8.41
CA VAL A 179 15.76 3.24 -8.92
C VAL A 179 15.67 2.24 -7.76
N ALA A 180 16.47 2.40 -6.71
CA ALA A 180 16.43 1.53 -5.53
C ALA A 180 15.07 1.62 -4.81
N ALA A 181 14.59 2.84 -4.53
CA ALA A 181 13.28 3.05 -3.91
C ALA A 181 12.15 2.47 -4.77
N PHE A 182 12.23 2.66 -6.08
CA PHE A 182 11.29 2.12 -7.05
C PHE A 182 11.21 0.60 -7.02
N PHE A 183 12.36 -0.09 -7.08
CA PHE A 183 12.38 -1.55 -7.03
C PHE A 183 11.91 -2.05 -5.66
N ALA A 184 12.38 -1.45 -4.56
CA ALA A 184 11.98 -1.82 -3.22
C ALA A 184 10.45 -1.75 -3.03
N LEU A 185 9.82 -0.64 -3.43
CA LEU A 185 8.38 -0.45 -3.33
C LEU A 185 7.60 -1.41 -4.25
N THR A 186 8.09 -1.63 -5.47
CA THR A 186 7.44 -2.52 -6.44
C THR A 186 7.46 -3.97 -5.96
N PHE A 187 8.63 -4.48 -5.55
CA PHE A 187 8.76 -5.82 -5.01
C PHE A 187 7.94 -5.98 -3.73
N PHE A 188 8.06 -5.04 -2.79
CA PHE A 188 7.29 -5.08 -1.54
C PHE A 188 5.79 -5.19 -1.80
N THR A 189 5.26 -4.33 -2.68
CA THR A 189 3.83 -4.34 -3.04
C THR A 189 3.44 -5.66 -3.71
N LEU A 190 4.29 -6.17 -4.61
CA LEU A 190 4.06 -7.43 -5.30
C LEU A 190 3.93 -8.60 -4.33
N TYR A 191 4.90 -8.82 -3.46
CA TYR A 191 4.87 -9.93 -2.50
C TYR A 191 3.70 -9.85 -1.53
N ILE A 192 3.44 -8.66 -0.98
CA ILE A 192 2.38 -8.46 0.00
C ILE A 192 1.00 -8.66 -0.62
N THR A 193 0.77 -8.19 -1.86
CA THR A 193 -0.57 -8.29 -2.47
C THR A 193 -0.89 -9.72 -2.91
N TYR A 194 0.09 -10.47 -3.44
CA TYR A 194 -0.09 -11.87 -3.83
C TYR A 194 -0.16 -12.84 -2.64
N LEU A 195 0.25 -12.41 -1.45
CA LEU A 195 0.10 -13.19 -0.23
C LEU A 195 -1.38 -13.36 0.18
N ILE A 196 -2.21 -12.34 -0.07
CA ILE A 196 -3.65 -12.35 0.26
C ILE A 196 -4.40 -13.52 -0.39
N PRO A 197 -4.44 -13.66 -1.73
CA PRO A 197 -5.17 -14.76 -2.37
C PRO A 197 -4.61 -16.13 -1.95
N SER A 198 -3.30 -16.24 -1.72
CA SER A 198 -2.68 -17.48 -1.27
C SER A 198 -3.10 -17.91 0.14
N LEU A 199 -3.17 -16.97 1.09
CA LEU A 199 -3.60 -17.24 2.47
C LEU A 199 -5.06 -17.70 2.56
N ILE A 200 -5.88 -17.30 1.60
CA ILE A 200 -7.30 -17.68 1.51
C ILE A 200 -7.45 -19.04 0.85
N TYR A 201 -6.70 -19.28 -0.23
CA TYR A 201 -6.83 -20.51 -0.99
C TYR A 201 -6.18 -21.71 -0.27
N PHE A 202 -4.94 -21.54 0.19
CA PHE A 202 -4.17 -22.64 0.79
C PHE A 202 -4.34 -22.67 2.32
N ARG A 203 -4.74 -23.84 2.85
CA ARG A 203 -4.93 -24.02 4.30
C ARG A 203 -3.61 -23.97 5.09
N ARG A 204 -2.53 -24.53 4.54
CA ARG A 204 -1.17 -24.55 5.09
C ARG A 204 -0.18 -24.16 3.99
N GLY A 205 0.94 -23.55 4.36
CA GLY A 205 2.02 -23.21 3.41
C GLY A 205 1.72 -22.05 2.44
N GLY A 206 0.63 -21.30 2.62
CA GLY A 206 0.24 -20.23 1.69
C GLY A 206 1.32 -19.16 1.48
N VAL A 207 2.15 -18.87 2.48
CA VAL A 207 3.28 -17.93 2.33
C VAL A 207 4.30 -18.45 1.31
N GLY A 208 4.74 -19.69 1.45
CA GLY A 208 5.72 -20.29 0.54
C GLY A 208 5.19 -20.40 -0.89
N VAL A 209 3.90 -20.72 -1.05
CA VAL A 209 3.25 -20.78 -2.38
C VAL A 209 3.18 -19.39 -3.02
N ALA A 210 2.80 -18.35 -2.27
CA ALA A 210 2.77 -16.99 -2.78
C ALA A 210 4.15 -16.55 -3.29
N PHE A 211 5.19 -16.83 -2.52
CA PHE A 211 6.55 -16.43 -2.88
C PHE A 211 7.06 -17.23 -4.08
N ARG A 212 6.75 -18.52 -4.17
CA ARG A 212 7.09 -19.35 -5.34
C ARG A 212 6.41 -18.83 -6.61
N MET A 213 5.13 -18.48 -6.55
CA MET A 213 4.40 -17.91 -7.69
C MET A 213 4.97 -16.55 -8.11
N VAL A 214 5.21 -15.65 -7.15
CA VAL A 214 5.79 -14.34 -7.43
C VAL A 214 7.19 -14.47 -8.04
N ASN A 215 8.02 -15.39 -7.54
CA ASN A 215 9.34 -15.65 -8.10
C ASN A 215 9.28 -16.20 -9.53
N GLY A 216 8.37 -17.13 -9.81
CA GLY A 216 8.20 -17.72 -11.14
C GLY A 216 7.75 -16.72 -12.20
N TYR A 217 6.85 -15.80 -11.86
CA TYR A 217 6.29 -14.81 -12.80
C TYR A 217 6.74 -13.37 -12.55
N CYS A 218 7.83 -13.18 -11.80
CA CYS A 218 8.27 -11.87 -11.30
C CYS A 218 8.33 -10.81 -12.41
N TRP A 219 9.04 -11.10 -13.50
CA TRP A 219 9.24 -10.19 -14.63
C TRP A 219 7.94 -9.83 -15.35
N TYR A 220 6.95 -10.72 -15.35
CA TYR A 220 5.64 -10.46 -15.92
C TYR A 220 4.75 -9.60 -14.99
N LEU A 221 4.85 -9.81 -13.68
CA LEU A 221 4.02 -9.12 -12.69
C LEU A 221 4.55 -7.73 -12.33
N MET A 222 5.87 -7.54 -12.37
CA MET A 222 6.56 -6.31 -12.03
C MET A 222 6.05 -5.08 -12.79
N PRO A 223 6.04 -5.04 -14.15
CA PRO A 223 5.61 -3.83 -14.88
C PRO A 223 4.15 -3.45 -14.63
N ARG A 224 3.29 -4.43 -14.32
CA ARG A 224 1.86 -4.17 -14.01
C ARG A 224 1.67 -3.63 -12.61
N THR A 225 2.38 -4.20 -11.63
CA THR A 225 2.39 -3.67 -10.26
C THR A 225 2.99 -2.28 -10.23
N LEU A 226 4.04 -2.08 -11.02
CA LEU A 226 4.64 -0.78 -11.20
C LEU A 226 3.65 0.25 -11.78
N LEU A 227 2.96 -0.09 -12.88
CA LEU A 227 1.98 0.80 -13.48
C LEU A 227 0.91 1.20 -12.46
N TYR A 228 0.44 0.25 -11.65
CA TYR A 228 -0.48 0.53 -10.54
C TYR A 228 0.12 1.52 -9.53
N LEU A 229 1.37 1.32 -9.09
CA LEU A 229 2.04 2.23 -8.16
C LEU A 229 2.22 3.63 -8.74
N LEU A 230 2.61 3.75 -10.02
CA LEU A 230 2.76 5.03 -10.70
C LEU A 230 1.43 5.76 -10.85
N VAL A 231 0.36 5.06 -11.26
CA VAL A 231 -0.98 5.66 -11.38
C VAL A 231 -1.52 6.06 -10.01
N SER A 232 -1.40 5.19 -9.00
CA SER A 232 -1.87 5.45 -7.64
C SER A 232 -1.09 6.60 -6.99
N GLY A 233 0.23 6.61 -7.12
CA GLY A 233 1.11 7.68 -6.65
C GLY A 233 0.88 9.00 -7.39
N GLY A 234 0.75 8.94 -8.72
CA GLY A 234 0.46 10.11 -9.55
C GLY A 234 -0.87 10.76 -9.19
N ILE A 235 -1.92 9.96 -8.94
CA ILE A 235 -3.20 10.47 -8.41
C ILE A 235 -2.96 11.21 -7.10
N ARG A 236 -2.21 10.64 -6.13
CA ARG A 236 -1.94 11.33 -4.84
C ARG A 236 -1.20 12.65 -5.03
N VAL A 237 -0.14 12.66 -5.82
CA VAL A 237 0.66 13.87 -6.08
C VAL A 237 -0.17 14.96 -6.75
N LEU A 238 -0.94 14.61 -7.78
CA LEU A 238 -1.82 15.54 -8.48
C LEU A 238 -2.85 16.14 -7.51
N LEU A 239 -3.42 15.33 -6.62
CA LEU A 239 -4.43 15.77 -5.68
C LEU A 239 -3.87 16.67 -4.57
N TRP A 240 -2.67 16.37 -4.07
CA TRP A 240 -1.96 17.26 -3.14
C TRP A 240 -1.62 18.60 -3.80
N ALA A 241 -1.28 18.60 -5.09
CA ALA A 241 -1.05 19.82 -5.85
C ALA A 241 -2.32 20.66 -6.05
N ILE A 242 -3.49 20.04 -6.27
CA ILE A 242 -4.75 20.77 -6.47
C ILE A 242 -5.30 21.34 -5.14
N HIS A 243 -5.15 20.61 -4.03
CA HIS A 243 -5.56 21.11 -2.70
C HIS A 243 -4.84 22.41 -2.28
N TYR A 244 -3.68 22.70 -2.86
CA TYR A 244 -2.87 23.90 -2.60
C TYR A 244 -3.49 25.22 -3.11
N GLY A 245 -4.38 25.17 -4.12
CA GLY A 245 -4.90 26.37 -4.79
C GLY A 245 -6.27 26.86 -4.33
N LEU A 246 -6.94 26.16 -3.40
CA LEU A 246 -8.37 26.35 -3.15
C LEU A 246 -8.66 26.74 -1.70
N ALA A 247 -9.08 27.99 -1.51
CA ALA A 247 -9.51 28.54 -0.22
C ALA A 247 -10.92 28.08 0.20
N SER A 248 -11.73 27.53 -0.72
CA SER A 248 -13.12 27.18 -0.44
C SER A 248 -13.28 25.72 0.02
N ARG A 249 -13.98 25.53 1.14
CA ARG A 249 -14.31 24.21 1.70
C ARG A 249 -15.08 23.33 0.70
N GLY A 250 -15.89 23.95 -0.17
CA GLY A 250 -16.66 23.24 -1.21
C GLY A 250 -15.76 22.59 -2.26
N ALA A 251 -14.72 23.27 -2.73
CA ALA A 251 -13.82 22.71 -3.73
C ALA A 251 -12.96 21.57 -3.18
N ALA A 252 -12.53 21.67 -1.90
CA ALA A 252 -11.85 20.58 -1.21
C ALA A 252 -12.73 19.31 -1.12
N MET A 253 -14.04 19.48 -0.90
CA MET A 253 -15.00 18.38 -0.87
C MET A 253 -15.20 17.75 -2.26
N CYS A 254 -15.29 18.55 -3.32
CA CYS A 254 -15.35 18.04 -4.70
C CYS A 254 -14.09 17.23 -5.06
N ILE A 255 -12.91 17.70 -4.66
CA ILE A 255 -11.65 16.99 -4.89
C ILE A 255 -11.59 15.70 -4.08
N MET A 256 -12.06 15.69 -2.84
CA MET A 256 -12.17 14.45 -2.05
C MET A 256 -13.04 13.41 -2.77
N VAL A 257 -14.19 13.82 -3.32
CA VAL A 257 -15.08 12.92 -4.07
C VAL A 257 -14.42 12.40 -5.34
N ALA A 258 -13.77 13.27 -6.13
CA ALA A 258 -13.03 12.86 -7.32
C ALA A 258 -11.87 11.89 -6.98
N THR A 259 -11.15 12.16 -5.89
CA THR A 259 -10.09 11.31 -5.34
C THR A 259 -10.62 9.94 -5.00
N TRP A 260 -11.72 9.91 -4.26
CA TRP A 260 -12.37 8.68 -3.83
C TRP A 260 -12.78 7.83 -5.04
N MET A 261 -13.40 8.43 -6.07
CA MET A 261 -13.81 7.73 -7.29
C MET A 261 -12.60 7.15 -8.04
N LEU A 262 -11.58 7.97 -8.31
CA LEU A 262 -10.38 7.53 -9.04
C LEU A 262 -9.64 6.42 -8.30
N ARG A 263 -9.43 6.57 -6.99
CA ARG A 263 -8.79 5.54 -6.16
C ARG A 263 -9.61 4.26 -6.13
N THR A 264 -10.93 4.36 -6.05
CA THR A 264 -11.81 3.19 -6.04
C THR A 264 -11.64 2.38 -7.32
N ILE A 265 -11.63 3.04 -8.48
CA ILE A 265 -11.44 2.38 -9.78
C ILE A 265 -10.07 1.70 -9.83
N VAL A 266 -9.00 2.43 -9.51
CA VAL A 266 -7.62 1.92 -9.59
C VAL A 266 -7.40 0.75 -8.62
N ASN A 267 -7.84 0.88 -7.36
CA ASN A 267 -7.74 -0.17 -6.35
C ASN A 267 -8.55 -1.41 -6.74
N TYR A 268 -9.78 -1.23 -7.23
CA TYR A 268 -10.64 -2.34 -7.63
C TYR A 268 -10.03 -3.13 -8.79
N LEU A 269 -9.51 -2.42 -9.82
CA LEU A 269 -8.84 -3.05 -10.95
C LEU A 269 -7.62 -3.84 -10.53
N TYR A 270 -6.80 -3.28 -9.63
CA TYR A 270 -5.58 -3.94 -9.17
C TYR A 270 -5.87 -5.17 -8.29
N VAL A 271 -6.76 -5.04 -7.31
CA VAL A 271 -7.17 -6.18 -6.45
C VAL A 271 -7.75 -7.31 -7.30
N TYR A 272 -8.60 -6.97 -8.27
CA TYR A 272 -9.15 -7.97 -9.18
C TYR A 272 -8.06 -8.62 -10.04
N PHE A 273 -7.17 -7.82 -10.64
CA PHE A 273 -6.04 -8.31 -11.42
C PHE A 273 -5.18 -9.32 -10.64
N VAL A 274 -4.90 -9.03 -9.36
CA VAL A 274 -4.11 -9.91 -8.51
C VAL A 274 -4.80 -11.26 -8.30
N PHE A 275 -6.10 -11.28 -7.98
CA PHE A 275 -6.84 -12.54 -7.79
C PHE A 275 -7.03 -13.33 -9.09
N ASP A 276 -7.28 -12.64 -10.22
CA ASP A 276 -7.42 -13.24 -11.55
C ASP A 276 -6.10 -13.89 -12.00
N MET A 277 -4.99 -13.15 -11.89
CA MET A 277 -3.66 -13.68 -12.19
C MET A 277 -3.25 -14.80 -11.24
N PHE A 278 -3.56 -14.69 -9.95
CA PHE A 278 -3.29 -15.76 -9.00
C PHE A 278 -4.00 -17.05 -9.40
N SER A 279 -5.26 -16.96 -9.85
CA SER A 279 -5.99 -18.12 -10.36
C SER A 279 -5.32 -18.72 -11.61
N ALA A 280 -4.88 -17.88 -12.54
CA ALA A 280 -4.20 -18.33 -13.77
C ALA A 280 -2.85 -19.01 -13.48
N MET A 281 -1.99 -18.38 -12.66
CA MET A 281 -0.69 -18.95 -12.26
C MET A 281 -0.84 -20.24 -11.47
N LYS A 282 -1.91 -20.34 -10.66
CA LYS A 282 -2.22 -21.57 -9.93
C LYS A 282 -2.54 -22.72 -10.88
N GLY A 283 -3.30 -22.47 -11.94
CA GLY A 283 -3.59 -23.49 -12.95
C GLY A 283 -2.32 -23.98 -13.66
N ASP A 284 -1.42 -23.06 -14.00
CA ASP A 284 -0.16 -23.39 -14.68
C ASP A 284 0.84 -24.15 -13.79
N MET A 285 0.93 -23.80 -12.49
CA MET A 285 1.93 -24.37 -11.57
C MET A 285 1.48 -25.62 -10.80
N PHE A 286 0.17 -25.87 -10.66
CA PHE A 286 -0.36 -26.89 -9.75
C PHE A 286 -1.44 -27.79 -10.36
N ASP A 287 -1.89 -27.57 -11.60
CA ASP A 287 -2.83 -28.47 -12.28
C ASP A 287 -2.11 -29.49 -13.20
N SER A 288 -0.82 -29.77 -12.93
CA SER A 288 -0.03 -30.85 -13.57
C SER A 288 0.10 -32.11 -12.70
N ASP A 289 -0.86 -32.34 -11.80
CA ASP A 289 -1.11 -33.60 -11.06
C ASP A 289 -2.61 -33.96 -11.18
#